data_AF-A0A2G8SZG7-F1
#
_entry.id   AF-A0A2G8SZG7-F1
#
_cell.length_a   1.000
_cell.length_b   1.000
_cell.length_c   1.000
_cell.angle_alpha   90.00
_cell.angle_beta   90.00
_cell.angle_gamma   90.00
#
_symmetry.space_group_name_H-M   'P 1'
#
loop_
_entity.id
_entity.type
_entity.pdbx_description
1 polymer ?
#
loop_
_entity_poly.entity_id
_entity_poly.type
_entity_poly.pdbx_seq_one_letter_code
_entity_poly.pdbx_strand_id
1 'polypeptide(L)'
;MTQKPPFADEIRKTGFVLENRIAQQLKSAGWTVISNKYYVDDSEETVREIDLVAYRCTKVQHFDVYTTLIISCKKSDANAWALLAREINLKDPNSDWWPLHAWSNDRALTYKLSEPAKANRYHKRVSELGVKEALNDPSVEVFAYQEMDKVSGRPQNDKPIFSAVTSLMKAQAYELAALPGRKKSPSVYQFNLLSVVDTDLVRLMFSDDEIVASSLETEHYLAGYIVRKRETFSRIRFIRADRFKSVLEDYGRLHTANCTWFAEETDSFYDGLVKDSKRTQVLAEDFKKKVQYDIAVRVARNYSEIGPVTVNWDANGDEVWVGVLFEENDIDKLNSDERLKKTVAKALKDVYRYEGKFTFGEDLPF
;
A
#
# COMPACT_ATOMS: atom_id res chain seq x y z
N MET A 1 50.91 -24.77 -8.01
CA MET A 1 49.58 -24.82 -7.38
C MET A 1 49.12 -23.38 -7.17
N THR A 2 48.21 -22.88 -8.00
CA THR A 2 47.64 -21.54 -7.84
C THR A 2 46.71 -21.56 -6.64
N GLN A 3 47.14 -20.91 -5.54
CA GLN A 3 46.33 -20.74 -4.34
C GLN A 3 45.03 -20.04 -4.75
N LYS A 4 43.89 -20.68 -4.52
CA LYS A 4 42.58 -20.09 -4.80
C LYS A 4 42.48 -18.82 -3.95
N PRO A 5 42.15 -17.64 -4.52
CA PRO A 5 42.05 -16.42 -3.74
C PRO A 5 41.03 -16.60 -2.61
N PRO A 6 41.34 -16.20 -1.35
CA PRO A 6 40.51 -16.51 -0.17
C PRO A 6 39.16 -15.77 -0.16
N PHE A 7 38.95 -14.83 -1.08
CA PHE A 7 37.78 -13.96 -1.13
C PHE A 7 36.45 -14.72 -1.22
N ALA A 8 36.41 -15.85 -1.92
CA ALA A 8 35.19 -16.65 -2.07
C ALA A 8 34.75 -17.30 -0.74
N ASP A 9 35.70 -17.64 0.13
CA ASP A 9 35.39 -18.27 1.42
C ASP A 9 35.00 -17.19 2.45
N GLU A 10 35.67 -16.03 2.43
CA GLU A 10 35.33 -14.92 3.31
C GLU A 10 33.99 -14.27 2.96
N ILE A 11 33.67 -14.07 1.68
CA ILE A 11 32.39 -13.45 1.29
C ILE A 11 31.18 -14.31 1.69
N ARG A 12 31.34 -15.64 1.79
CA ARG A 12 30.28 -16.57 2.24
C ARG A 12 29.91 -16.41 3.71
N LYS A 13 30.77 -15.77 4.50
CA LYS A 13 30.47 -15.43 5.91
C LYS A 13 29.59 -14.19 6.03
N THR A 14 29.48 -13.38 4.98
CA THR A 14 28.69 -12.14 4.96
C THR A 14 27.22 -12.38 4.60
N GLY A 15 26.38 -11.36 4.85
CA GLY A 15 24.98 -11.33 4.44
C GLY A 15 24.75 -11.25 2.92
N PHE A 16 25.73 -10.79 2.14
CA PHE A 16 25.58 -10.57 0.69
C PHE A 16 25.24 -11.85 -0.09
N VAL A 17 25.68 -13.01 0.37
CA VAL A 17 25.32 -14.29 -0.26
C VAL A 17 23.83 -14.59 -0.08
N LEU A 18 23.27 -14.28 1.09
CA LEU A 18 21.85 -14.40 1.35
C LEU A 18 21.07 -13.40 0.48
N GLU A 19 21.47 -12.12 0.47
CA GLU A 19 20.82 -11.08 -0.34
C GLU A 19 20.77 -11.46 -1.82
N ASN A 20 21.90 -11.91 -2.40
CA ASN A 20 21.93 -12.36 -3.78
C ASN A 20 21.03 -13.59 -4.00
N ARG A 21 21.05 -14.58 -3.09
CA ARG A 21 20.17 -15.76 -3.18
C ARG A 21 18.69 -15.36 -3.23
N ILE A 22 18.27 -14.48 -2.32
CA ILE A 22 16.88 -13.99 -2.25
C ILE A 22 16.52 -13.16 -3.49
N ALA A 23 17.41 -12.29 -3.95
CA ALA A 23 17.24 -11.51 -5.18
C ALA A 23 17.06 -12.40 -6.42
N GLN A 24 17.84 -13.48 -6.55
CA GLN A 24 17.68 -14.43 -7.67
C GLN A 24 16.35 -15.18 -7.60
N GLN A 25 15.92 -15.60 -6.40
CA GLN A 25 14.61 -16.25 -6.23
C GLN A 25 13.47 -15.31 -6.64
N LEU A 26 13.51 -14.04 -6.23
CA LEU A 26 12.56 -13.01 -6.64
C LEU A 26 12.52 -12.82 -8.16
N LYS A 27 13.67 -12.62 -8.79
CA LYS A 27 13.78 -12.46 -10.26
C LYS A 27 13.26 -13.68 -11.00
N SER A 28 13.58 -14.89 -10.54
CA SER A 28 13.10 -16.13 -11.13
C SER A 28 11.57 -16.27 -11.04
N ALA A 29 10.97 -15.67 -10.02
CA ALA A 29 9.53 -15.58 -9.85
C ALA A 29 8.92 -14.32 -10.51
N GLY A 30 9.63 -13.62 -11.40
CA GLY A 30 9.10 -12.47 -12.14
C GLY A 30 8.91 -11.19 -11.33
N TRP A 31 9.60 -11.04 -10.20
CA TRP A 31 9.65 -9.78 -9.47
C TRP A 31 10.77 -8.90 -10.02
N THR A 32 10.51 -7.60 -10.15
CA THR A 32 11.57 -6.61 -10.38
C THR A 32 12.25 -6.34 -9.04
N VAL A 33 13.59 -6.38 -9.02
CA VAL A 33 14.38 -6.26 -7.79
C VAL A 33 15.35 -5.09 -7.89
N ILE A 34 15.37 -4.24 -6.87
CA ILE A 34 16.35 -3.20 -6.62
C ILE A 34 17.14 -3.63 -5.38
N SER A 35 18.46 -3.75 -5.51
CA SER A 35 19.37 -4.08 -4.40
C SER A 35 20.08 -2.83 -3.89
N ASN A 36 20.43 -2.83 -2.61
CA ASN A 36 21.31 -1.85 -1.97
C ASN A 36 20.84 -0.41 -2.19
N LYS A 37 19.56 -0.17 -1.94
CA LYS A 37 18.95 1.15 -2.16
C LYS A 37 19.24 2.04 -0.96
N TYR A 38 19.99 3.12 -1.19
CA TYR A 38 20.25 4.12 -0.16
C TYR A 38 19.12 5.16 -0.06
N TYR A 39 18.83 5.59 1.16
CA TYR A 39 17.94 6.72 1.45
C TYR A 39 18.46 7.52 2.65
N VAL A 40 18.03 8.78 2.75
CA VAL A 40 18.29 9.61 3.93
C VAL A 40 17.08 9.48 4.85
N ASP A 41 17.34 9.09 6.10
CA ASP A 41 16.32 9.06 7.13
C ASP A 41 16.04 10.49 7.60
N ASP A 42 14.91 11.06 7.18
CA ASP A 42 14.50 12.43 7.55
C ASP A 42 14.45 12.68 9.07
N SER A 43 14.36 11.64 9.90
CA SER A 43 14.29 11.79 11.36
C SER A 43 15.66 11.88 12.04
N GLU A 44 16.67 11.25 11.46
CA GLU A 44 18.02 11.15 12.04
C GLU A 44 19.11 11.76 11.16
N GLU A 45 18.75 12.22 9.96
CA GLU A 45 19.67 12.72 8.93
C GLU A 45 20.82 11.76 8.60
N THR A 46 20.57 10.45 8.77
CA THR A 46 21.55 9.40 8.49
C THR A 46 21.23 8.69 7.18
N VAL A 47 22.28 8.34 6.44
CA VAL A 47 22.16 7.48 5.27
C VAL A 47 21.89 6.05 5.73
N ARG A 48 20.83 5.45 5.21
CA ARG A 48 20.43 4.07 5.47
C ARG A 48 20.36 3.30 4.16
N GLU A 49 20.52 2.00 4.27
CA GLU A 49 20.45 1.07 3.16
C GLU A 49 19.24 0.15 3.31
N ILE A 50 18.54 -0.08 2.21
CA ILE A 50 17.53 -1.12 2.08
C ILE A 50 18.17 -2.27 1.29
N ASP A 51 18.30 -3.43 1.94
CA ASP A 51 18.95 -4.61 1.36
C ASP A 51 18.29 -4.95 0.00
N LEU A 52 16.96 -5.17 -0.01
CA LEU A 52 16.20 -5.38 -1.24
C LEU A 52 14.82 -4.69 -1.22
N VAL A 53 14.46 -4.07 -2.35
CA VAL A 53 13.09 -3.68 -2.68
C VAL A 53 12.66 -4.46 -3.91
N ALA A 54 11.58 -5.22 -3.80
CA ALA A 54 11.02 -5.98 -4.91
C ALA A 54 9.58 -5.56 -5.19
N TYR A 55 9.19 -5.55 -6.47
CA TYR A 55 7.81 -5.27 -6.84
C TYR A 55 7.32 -6.10 -8.01
N ARG A 56 6.02 -6.41 -7.99
CA ARG A 56 5.24 -6.82 -9.17
C ARG A 56 4.29 -5.71 -9.54
N CYS A 57 4.13 -5.48 -10.84
CA CYS A 57 3.30 -4.43 -11.40
C CYS A 57 2.39 -5.01 -12.48
N THR A 58 1.10 -4.72 -12.39
CA THR A 58 0.11 -5.07 -13.42
C THR A 58 -0.77 -3.86 -13.73
N LYS A 59 -1.03 -3.61 -15.02
CA LYS A 59 -2.00 -2.60 -15.44
C LYS A 59 -3.41 -3.11 -15.16
N VAL A 60 -4.20 -2.37 -14.40
CA VAL A 60 -5.58 -2.70 -14.04
C VAL A 60 -6.44 -1.48 -14.32
N GLN A 61 -7.43 -1.63 -15.21
CA GLN A 61 -8.21 -0.49 -15.70
C GLN A 61 -7.28 0.65 -16.16
N HIS A 62 -7.46 1.88 -15.63
CA HIS A 62 -6.66 3.04 -15.98
C HIS A 62 -5.41 3.25 -15.10
N PHE A 63 -5.17 2.43 -14.08
CA PHE A 63 -4.06 2.58 -13.13
C PHE A 63 -3.14 1.36 -13.07
N ASP A 64 -1.97 1.52 -12.46
CA ASP A 64 -1.00 0.44 -12.24
C ASP A 64 -1.09 -0.06 -10.78
N VAL A 65 -1.18 -1.38 -10.58
CA VAL A 65 -1.17 -2.01 -9.25
C VAL A 65 0.22 -2.52 -8.93
N TYR A 66 0.82 -2.02 -7.86
CA TYR A 66 2.12 -2.45 -7.35
C TYR A 66 1.96 -3.19 -6.02
N THR A 67 2.43 -4.44 -5.99
CA THR A 67 2.67 -5.17 -4.74
C THR A 67 4.15 -5.10 -4.45
N THR A 68 4.52 -4.51 -3.31
CA THR A 68 5.90 -4.18 -2.96
C THR A 68 6.34 -4.99 -1.74
N LEU A 69 7.54 -5.57 -1.81
CA LEU A 69 8.24 -6.23 -0.72
C LEU A 69 9.47 -5.40 -0.38
N ILE A 70 9.57 -4.97 0.87
CA ILE A 70 10.80 -4.41 1.45
C ILE A 70 11.38 -5.51 2.30
N ILE A 71 12.62 -5.90 2.00
CA ILE A 71 13.22 -7.11 2.55
C ILE A 71 14.53 -6.74 3.22
N SER A 72 14.70 -7.17 4.47
CA SER A 72 16.00 -7.19 5.13
C SER A 72 16.50 -8.63 5.22
N CYS A 73 17.78 -8.82 4.94
CA CYS A 73 18.45 -10.10 4.96
C CYS A 73 19.46 -10.13 6.11
N LYS A 74 19.28 -11.03 7.07
CA LYS A 74 20.21 -11.20 8.20
C LYS A 74 20.74 -12.62 8.27
N LYS A 75 22.02 -12.76 8.63
CA LYS A 75 22.68 -14.05 8.81
C LYS A 75 23.30 -14.09 10.20
N SER A 76 23.19 -15.23 10.86
CA SER A 76 23.91 -15.49 12.11
C SER A 76 24.30 -16.95 12.20
N ASP A 77 25.61 -17.22 12.22
CA ASP A 77 26.11 -18.58 12.38
C ASP A 77 25.99 -19.04 13.84
N ALA A 78 26.27 -18.13 14.79
CA ALA A 78 26.34 -18.43 16.23
C ALA A 78 25.00 -18.33 16.98
N ASN A 79 24.09 -17.43 16.56
CA ASN A 79 22.88 -17.11 17.33
C ASN A 79 21.62 -17.48 16.57
N ALA A 80 20.66 -18.12 17.26
CA ALA A 80 19.29 -18.24 16.83
C ALA A 80 18.52 -16.94 17.13
N TRP A 81 17.47 -16.68 16.36
CA TRP A 81 16.52 -15.61 16.63
C TRP A 81 15.31 -16.18 17.35
N ALA A 82 15.15 -15.83 18.63
CA ALA A 82 14.00 -16.22 19.44
C ALA A 82 12.94 -15.11 19.45
N LEU A 83 11.71 -15.48 19.11
CA LEU A 83 10.54 -14.63 19.19
C LEU A 83 9.76 -15.01 20.45
N LEU A 84 9.67 -14.09 21.39
CA LEU A 84 8.99 -14.29 22.67
C LEU A 84 7.51 -13.98 22.45
N ALA A 85 6.67 -14.99 22.71
CA ALA A 85 5.27 -14.96 22.31
C ALA A 85 4.34 -15.33 23.48
N ARG A 86 3.09 -14.86 23.39
CA ARG A 86 1.99 -15.21 24.28
C ARG A 86 0.71 -15.41 23.47
N GLU A 87 -0.35 -15.85 24.14
CA GLU A 87 -1.67 -15.95 23.52
C GLU A 87 -2.13 -14.60 22.96
N ILE A 88 -2.67 -14.63 21.74
CA ILE A 88 -3.13 -13.43 21.04
C ILE A 88 -4.52 -13.01 21.52
N ASN A 89 -4.69 -11.71 21.75
CA ASN A 89 -6.00 -11.11 21.99
C ASN A 89 -6.39 -10.18 20.83
N LEU A 90 -7.09 -10.73 19.82
CA LEU A 90 -7.56 -9.96 18.66
C LEU A 90 -8.58 -8.85 19.02
N LYS A 91 -9.07 -8.81 20.26
CA LYS A 91 -9.98 -7.78 20.76
C LYS A 91 -9.25 -6.68 21.55
N ASP A 92 -7.93 -6.75 21.67
CA ASP A 92 -7.14 -5.71 22.33
C ASP A 92 -7.26 -4.39 21.55
N PRO A 93 -7.83 -3.32 22.15
CA PRO A 93 -7.98 -2.04 21.48
C PRO A 93 -6.66 -1.30 21.25
N ASN A 94 -5.56 -1.74 21.87
CA ASN A 94 -4.25 -1.10 21.74
C ASN A 94 -3.40 -1.68 20.60
N SER A 95 -3.95 -2.65 19.84
CA SER A 95 -3.22 -3.35 18.79
C SER A 95 -3.98 -3.26 17.48
N ASP A 96 -3.31 -2.82 16.41
CA ASP A 96 -3.83 -2.96 15.04
C ASP A 96 -3.35 -4.28 14.44
N TRP A 97 -4.23 -5.28 14.47
CA TRP A 97 -3.95 -6.64 13.98
C TRP A 97 -3.92 -6.73 12.44
N TRP A 98 -4.47 -5.74 11.73
CA TRP A 98 -4.64 -5.74 10.28
C TRP A 98 -4.07 -4.47 9.63
N PRO A 99 -2.79 -4.13 9.85
CA PRO A 99 -2.24 -2.89 9.31
C PRO A 99 -2.16 -2.98 7.77
N LEU A 100 -2.76 -1.99 7.10
CA LEU A 100 -2.68 -1.83 5.65
C LEU A 100 -1.85 -0.60 5.28
N HIS A 101 -0.66 -0.86 4.74
CA HIS A 101 0.22 0.17 4.19
C HIS A 101 0.03 0.28 2.68
N ALA A 102 -0.84 1.19 2.26
CA ALA A 102 -1.12 1.44 0.86
C ALA A 102 -1.12 2.94 0.52
N TRP A 103 -0.76 3.26 -0.72
CA TRP A 103 -0.75 4.62 -1.26
C TRP A 103 -1.28 4.62 -2.69
N SER A 104 -2.03 5.66 -3.06
CA SER A 104 -2.49 5.89 -4.43
C SER A 104 -2.38 7.36 -4.80
N ASN A 105 -2.16 7.64 -6.09
CA ASN A 105 -2.40 8.97 -6.68
C ASN A 105 -3.64 8.99 -7.58
N ASP A 106 -4.34 7.87 -7.70
CA ASP A 106 -5.67 7.82 -8.32
C ASP A 106 -6.72 8.32 -7.31
N ARG A 107 -7.60 9.24 -7.74
CA ARG A 107 -8.57 9.90 -6.84
C ARG A 107 -9.61 8.94 -6.26
N ALA A 108 -10.14 8.02 -7.08
CA ALA A 108 -11.14 7.05 -6.66
C ALA A 108 -10.56 6.13 -5.59
N LEU A 109 -9.38 5.56 -5.85
CA LEU A 109 -8.69 4.71 -4.90
C LEU A 109 -8.23 5.47 -3.65
N THR A 110 -7.80 6.73 -3.78
CA THR A 110 -7.42 7.56 -2.62
C THR A 110 -8.62 7.76 -1.69
N TYR A 111 -9.80 8.02 -2.24
CA TYR A 111 -11.04 8.11 -1.47
C TYR A 111 -11.35 6.78 -0.77
N LYS A 112 -11.33 5.66 -1.50
CA LYS A 112 -11.57 4.32 -0.93
C LYS A 112 -10.57 3.95 0.17
N LEU A 113 -9.30 4.28 -0.03
CA LEU A 113 -8.24 4.12 0.96
C LEU A 113 -8.33 5.13 2.12
N SER A 114 -9.26 6.08 2.12
CA SER A 114 -9.53 6.95 3.27
C SER A 114 -10.68 6.45 4.14
N GLU A 115 -11.49 5.52 3.64
CA GLU A 115 -12.68 5.04 4.35
C GLU A 115 -12.30 4.28 5.65
N PRO A 116 -13.15 4.37 6.69
CA PRO A 116 -13.03 3.54 7.88
C PRO A 116 -13.05 2.04 7.54
N ALA A 117 -12.39 1.24 8.38
CA ALA A 117 -12.34 -0.22 8.26
C ALA A 117 -11.82 -0.78 6.92
N LYS A 118 -11.21 0.05 6.05
CA LYS A 118 -10.60 -0.37 4.77
C LYS A 118 -9.65 -1.55 4.94
N ALA A 119 -8.87 -1.57 6.01
CA ALA A 119 -7.85 -2.58 6.25
C ALA A 119 -8.51 -3.94 6.55
N ASN A 120 -9.54 -3.96 7.40
CA ASN A 120 -10.32 -5.16 7.67
C ASN A 120 -11.02 -5.70 6.41
N ARG A 121 -11.61 -4.82 5.59
CA ARG A 121 -12.22 -5.22 4.31
C ARG A 121 -11.19 -5.82 3.36
N TYR A 122 -10.03 -5.17 3.24
CA TYR A 122 -8.92 -5.64 2.42
C TYR A 122 -8.43 -7.02 2.87
N HIS A 123 -8.08 -7.18 4.15
CA HIS A 123 -7.60 -8.45 4.71
C HIS A 123 -8.60 -9.59 4.53
N LYS A 124 -9.89 -9.33 4.79
CA LYS A 124 -10.95 -10.31 4.55
C LYS A 124 -11.03 -10.70 3.07
N ARG A 125 -11.09 -9.71 2.17
CA ARG A 125 -11.29 -9.95 0.74
C ARG A 125 -10.10 -10.65 0.10
N VAL A 126 -8.86 -10.29 0.43
CA VAL A 126 -7.69 -10.98 -0.13
C VAL A 126 -7.57 -12.42 0.38
N SER A 127 -8.02 -12.69 1.61
CA SER A 127 -8.12 -14.06 2.14
C SER A 127 -9.14 -14.90 1.36
N GLU A 128 -10.32 -14.34 1.07
CA GLU A 128 -11.34 -14.98 0.21
C GLU A 128 -10.81 -15.25 -1.22
N LEU A 129 -9.91 -14.39 -1.71
CA LEU A 129 -9.24 -14.54 -3.01
C LEU A 129 -8.06 -15.55 -2.97
N GLY A 130 -7.84 -16.22 -1.84
CA GLY A 130 -6.89 -17.33 -1.71
C GLY A 130 -5.50 -16.93 -1.23
N VAL A 131 -5.30 -15.71 -0.75
CA VAL A 131 -4.09 -15.35 0.01
C VAL A 131 -4.15 -16.07 1.34
N LYS A 132 -3.07 -16.78 1.67
CA LYS A 132 -2.97 -17.53 2.91
C LYS A 132 -2.01 -16.78 3.83
N GLU A 133 -0.76 -17.18 3.84
CA GLU A 133 0.20 -16.79 4.87
C GLU A 133 0.69 -15.35 4.81
N ALA A 134 0.65 -14.66 3.67
CA ALA A 134 1.21 -13.31 3.53
C ALA A 134 0.49 -12.31 4.43
N LEU A 135 -0.83 -12.47 4.58
CA LEU A 135 -1.71 -11.55 5.29
C LEU A 135 -2.65 -12.20 6.31
N ASN A 136 -2.48 -13.48 6.62
CA ASN A 136 -3.24 -14.15 7.67
C ASN A 136 -3.08 -13.47 9.05
N ASP A 137 -4.04 -13.77 9.92
CA ASP A 137 -3.98 -13.36 11.32
C ASP A 137 -2.78 -14.05 12.00
N PRO A 138 -2.04 -13.33 12.85
CA PRO A 138 -0.98 -13.94 13.64
C PRO A 138 -1.56 -15.04 14.55
N SER A 139 -0.86 -16.17 14.67
CA SER A 139 -1.29 -17.25 15.57
C SER A 139 -1.03 -16.93 17.05
N VAL A 140 -0.15 -15.97 17.31
CA VAL A 140 0.34 -15.57 18.64
C VAL A 140 0.64 -14.07 18.62
N GLU A 141 0.73 -13.47 19.80
CA GLU A 141 1.30 -12.14 19.96
C GLU A 141 2.79 -12.27 20.28
N VAL A 142 3.65 -11.85 19.36
CA VAL A 142 5.08 -11.70 19.64
C VAL A 142 5.29 -10.35 20.32
N PHE A 143 5.60 -10.37 21.62
CA PHE A 143 5.76 -9.16 22.44
C PHE A 143 7.22 -8.71 22.57
N ALA A 144 8.18 -9.61 22.33
CA ALA A 144 9.60 -9.30 22.37
C ALA A 144 10.41 -10.27 21.49
N TYR A 145 11.70 -9.99 21.32
CA TYR A 145 12.63 -10.85 20.60
C TYR A 145 14.01 -10.82 21.26
N GLN A 146 14.78 -11.88 21.06
CA GLN A 146 16.06 -12.09 21.70
C GLN A 146 16.96 -12.96 20.81
N GLU A 147 18.21 -12.56 20.59
CA GLU A 147 19.19 -13.51 20.03
C GLU A 147 19.61 -14.51 21.13
N MET A 148 19.70 -15.78 20.77
CA MET A 148 20.08 -16.86 21.69
C MET A 148 21.28 -17.60 21.11
N ASP A 149 22.34 -17.78 21.88
CA ASP A 149 23.48 -18.60 21.46
C ASP A 149 23.01 -20.04 21.18
N LYS A 150 23.31 -20.58 19.99
CA LYS A 150 22.78 -21.88 19.55
C LYS A 150 23.28 -23.06 20.38
N VAL A 151 24.44 -22.93 21.03
CA VAL A 151 25.08 -24.02 21.76
C VAL A 151 24.67 -24.01 23.23
N SER A 152 24.75 -22.84 23.86
CA SER A 152 24.53 -22.66 25.30
C SER A 152 23.12 -22.23 25.66
N GLY A 153 22.33 -21.77 24.69
CA GLY A 153 21.01 -21.17 24.93
C GLY A 153 21.06 -19.85 25.69
N ARG A 154 22.25 -19.24 25.86
CA ARG A 154 22.38 -17.98 26.60
C ARG A 154 21.85 -16.81 25.77
N PRO A 155 21.11 -15.87 26.38
CA PRO A 155 20.69 -14.66 25.70
C PRO A 155 21.90 -13.81 25.28
N GLN A 156 21.81 -13.24 24.09
CA GLN A 156 22.79 -12.33 23.49
C GLN A 156 22.22 -10.91 23.39
N ASN A 157 22.81 -10.03 22.60
CA ASN A 157 22.17 -8.74 22.32
C ASN A 157 21.15 -8.89 21.18
N ASP A 158 20.05 -8.14 21.24
CA ASP A 158 18.96 -8.18 20.28
C ASP A 158 19.11 -7.16 19.13
N LYS A 159 20.23 -6.41 19.10
CA LYS A 159 20.51 -5.36 18.12
C LYS A 159 20.32 -5.82 16.66
N PRO A 160 20.73 -7.03 16.25
CA PRO A 160 20.50 -7.49 14.87
C PRO A 160 19.01 -7.56 14.53
N ILE A 161 18.18 -8.09 15.42
CA ILE A 161 16.73 -8.21 15.24
C ILE A 161 16.09 -6.83 15.22
N PHE A 162 16.39 -6.01 16.24
CA PHE A 162 15.90 -4.64 16.34
C PHE A 162 16.26 -3.82 15.11
N SER A 163 17.49 -3.92 14.61
CA SER A 163 17.94 -3.20 13.41
C SER A 163 17.21 -3.64 12.15
N ALA A 164 16.90 -4.95 12.02
CA ALA A 164 16.13 -5.46 10.88
C ALA A 164 14.69 -4.92 10.90
N VAL A 165 14.03 -4.98 12.05
CA VAL A 165 12.66 -4.48 12.24
C VAL A 165 12.59 -2.98 11.97
N THR A 166 13.43 -2.20 12.64
CA THR A 166 13.40 -0.73 12.52
C THR A 166 13.79 -0.24 11.14
N SER A 167 14.78 -0.87 10.48
CA SER A 167 15.15 -0.50 9.11
C SER A 167 14.02 -0.77 8.12
N LEU A 168 13.30 -1.89 8.25
CA LEU A 168 12.12 -2.19 7.42
C LEU A 168 11.02 -1.12 7.57
N MET A 169 10.66 -0.76 8.81
CA MET A 169 9.64 0.25 9.07
C MET A 169 10.03 1.63 8.54
N LYS A 170 11.29 2.04 8.77
CA LYS A 170 11.81 3.32 8.26
C LYS A 170 11.86 3.35 6.73
N ALA A 171 12.24 2.25 6.10
CA ALA A 171 12.25 2.12 4.64
C ALA A 171 10.83 2.21 4.04
N GLN A 172 9.83 1.61 4.68
CA GLN A 172 8.43 1.73 4.26
C GLN A 172 7.93 3.17 4.37
N ALA A 173 8.20 3.83 5.49
CA ALA A 173 7.83 5.23 5.69
C ALA A 173 8.48 6.13 4.61
N TYR A 174 9.76 5.91 4.30
CA TYR A 174 10.47 6.61 3.23
C TYR A 174 9.83 6.35 1.86
N GLU A 175 9.58 5.09 1.48
CA GLU A 175 8.98 4.76 0.18
C GLU A 175 7.60 5.41 0.03
N LEU A 176 6.75 5.35 1.07
CA LEU A 176 5.44 5.99 1.09
C LEU A 176 5.55 7.51 0.93
N ALA A 177 6.46 8.16 1.64
CA ALA A 177 6.66 9.61 1.57
C ALA A 177 7.23 10.07 0.21
N ALA A 178 8.06 9.25 -0.45
CA ALA A 178 8.67 9.57 -1.74
C ALA A 178 7.71 9.39 -2.94
N LEU A 179 6.65 8.59 -2.80
CA LEU A 179 5.74 8.25 -3.90
C LEU A 179 5.05 9.44 -4.58
N PRO A 180 4.50 10.46 -3.87
CA PRO A 180 3.91 11.64 -4.51
C PRO A 180 4.87 12.43 -5.42
N GLY A 181 6.15 12.49 -5.04
CA GLY A 181 7.19 13.13 -5.85
C GLY A 181 7.54 12.30 -7.09
N ARG A 182 7.61 10.96 -6.93
CA ARG A 182 8.14 10.02 -7.92
C ARG A 182 7.12 9.52 -8.95
N LYS A 183 5.86 9.29 -8.56
CA LYS A 183 4.86 8.64 -9.43
C LYS A 183 3.82 9.62 -9.94
N LYS A 184 3.76 9.75 -11.28
CA LYS A 184 2.89 10.69 -11.99
C LYS A 184 1.74 10.02 -12.74
N SER A 185 1.90 8.76 -13.18
CA SER A 185 0.80 7.97 -13.73
C SER A 185 -0.11 7.45 -12.60
N PRO A 186 -1.42 7.29 -12.84
CA PRO A 186 -2.34 6.67 -11.90
C PRO A 186 -1.81 5.31 -11.45
N SER A 187 -1.59 5.14 -10.16
CA SER A 187 -0.95 3.98 -9.56
C SER A 187 -1.41 3.78 -8.13
N VAL A 188 -1.41 2.54 -7.69
CA VAL A 188 -1.59 2.14 -6.29
C VAL A 188 -0.47 1.20 -5.86
N TYR A 189 0.05 1.42 -4.66
CA TYR A 189 1.12 0.64 -4.04
C TYR A 189 0.60 0.01 -2.75
N GLN A 190 0.87 -1.27 -2.55
CA GLN A 190 0.67 -1.98 -1.29
C GLN A 190 2.02 -2.55 -0.82
N PHE A 191 2.39 -2.29 0.43
CA PHE A 191 3.71 -2.59 0.99
C PHE A 191 3.67 -3.75 1.99
N ASN A 192 4.67 -4.62 1.92
CA ASN A 192 4.88 -5.75 2.83
C ASN A 192 6.34 -5.78 3.30
N LEU A 193 6.56 -6.08 4.59
CA LEU A 193 7.88 -6.08 5.21
C LEU A 193 8.33 -7.51 5.53
N LEU A 194 9.48 -7.91 5.00
CA LEU A 194 10.03 -9.26 5.19
C LEU A 194 11.39 -9.20 5.88
N SER A 195 11.57 -9.94 6.95
CA SER A 195 12.86 -10.17 7.58
C SER A 195 13.28 -11.60 7.29
N VAL A 196 14.16 -11.77 6.31
CA VAL A 196 14.64 -13.07 5.86
C VAL A 196 15.94 -13.41 6.58
N VAL A 197 15.96 -14.55 7.25
CA VAL A 197 17.06 -14.92 8.15
C VAL A 197 17.72 -16.22 7.73
N ASP A 198 19.05 -16.21 7.67
CA ASP A 198 19.90 -17.40 7.51
C ASP A 198 20.44 -17.78 8.90
N THR A 199 19.52 -18.18 9.76
CA THR A 199 19.76 -18.75 11.09
C THR A 199 18.51 -19.49 11.57
N ASP A 200 18.57 -20.12 12.74
CA ASP A 200 17.43 -20.77 13.37
C ASP A 200 16.44 -19.70 13.86
N LEU A 201 15.17 -19.90 13.54
CA LEU A 201 14.06 -19.12 14.07
C LEU A 201 13.31 -19.99 15.09
N VAL A 202 13.09 -19.44 16.28
CA VAL A 202 12.48 -20.18 17.41
C VAL A 202 11.38 -19.32 18.04
N ARG A 203 10.25 -19.93 18.39
CA ARG A 203 9.25 -19.32 19.27
C ARG A 203 9.53 -19.75 20.70
N LEU A 204 9.54 -18.81 21.62
CA LEU A 204 9.47 -19.07 23.06
C LEU A 204 8.07 -18.66 23.52
N MET A 205 7.18 -19.65 23.70
CA MET A 205 5.80 -19.41 24.13
C MET A 205 5.76 -19.32 25.66
N PHE A 206 5.36 -18.16 26.17
CA PHE A 206 5.16 -17.91 27.59
C PHE A 206 3.74 -18.31 27.96
N SER A 207 3.61 -19.24 28.91
CA SER A 207 2.39 -19.50 29.68
C SER A 207 2.64 -19.18 31.15
N ASP A 208 1.61 -19.23 32.00
CA ASP A 208 1.69 -18.79 33.40
C ASP A 208 2.82 -19.48 34.21
N ASP A 209 3.18 -20.72 33.86
CA ASP A 209 4.16 -21.53 34.61
C ASP A 209 5.33 -22.06 33.75
N GLU A 210 5.28 -21.94 32.42
CA GLU A 210 6.28 -22.58 31.53
C GLU A 210 6.66 -21.71 30.33
N ILE A 211 7.89 -21.92 29.83
CA ILE A 211 8.35 -21.38 28.55
C ILE A 211 8.62 -22.55 27.61
N VAL A 212 7.79 -22.69 26.58
CA VAL A 212 7.92 -23.78 25.60
C VAL A 212 8.60 -23.28 24.34
N ALA A 213 9.74 -23.87 24.00
CA ALA A 213 10.47 -23.58 22.78
C ALA A 213 9.98 -24.42 21.60
N SER A 214 9.79 -23.80 20.44
CA SER A 214 9.48 -24.51 19.19
C SER A 214 10.22 -23.90 18.00
N SER A 215 10.70 -24.73 17.07
CA SER A 215 11.31 -24.21 15.83
C SER A 215 10.23 -23.64 14.92
N LEU A 216 10.54 -22.52 14.29
CA LEU A 216 9.67 -21.84 13.35
C LEU A 216 10.27 -21.80 11.96
N GLU A 217 9.38 -21.77 10.98
CA GLU A 217 9.70 -21.50 9.58
C GLU A 217 9.44 -20.04 9.22
N THR A 218 8.31 -19.52 9.70
CA THR A 218 7.90 -18.12 9.56
C THR A 218 7.11 -17.67 10.78
N GLU A 219 7.05 -16.37 11.02
CA GLU A 219 6.19 -15.76 12.04
C GLU A 219 5.72 -14.37 11.62
N HIS A 220 4.52 -14.00 12.07
CA HIS A 220 4.07 -12.61 12.01
C HIS A 220 4.44 -11.86 13.28
N TYR A 221 5.10 -10.71 13.12
CA TYR A 221 5.32 -9.75 14.18
C TYR A 221 4.65 -8.43 13.83
N LEU A 222 3.83 -7.92 14.75
CA LEU A 222 3.23 -6.61 14.65
C LEU A 222 4.02 -5.65 15.51
N ALA A 223 4.80 -4.80 14.85
CA ALA A 223 5.59 -3.78 15.50
C ALA A 223 4.79 -2.48 15.58
N GLY A 224 4.46 -2.06 16.80
CA GLY A 224 4.04 -0.69 17.08
C GLY A 224 5.25 0.23 17.08
N TYR A 225 5.21 1.30 16.29
CA TYR A 225 6.28 2.30 16.26
C TYR A 225 5.72 3.71 16.08
N ILE A 226 6.24 4.65 16.87
CA ILE A 226 5.84 6.06 16.80
C ILE A 226 6.75 6.77 15.82
N VAL A 227 6.22 7.07 14.62
CA VAL A 227 6.90 7.90 13.61
C VAL A 227 6.24 9.26 13.57
N ARG A 228 7.02 10.35 13.68
CA ARG A 228 6.49 11.74 13.59
C ARG A 228 5.31 11.98 14.54
N LYS A 229 5.40 11.49 15.78
CA LYS A 229 4.36 11.59 16.83
C LYS A 229 3.03 10.90 16.50
N ARG A 230 3.01 10.00 15.52
CA ARG A 230 1.86 9.15 15.22
C ARG A 230 2.27 7.70 15.41
N GLU A 231 1.48 6.98 16.17
CA GLU A 231 1.62 5.53 16.29
C GLU A 231 1.20 4.87 14.98
N THR A 232 2.02 3.94 14.51
CA THR A 232 1.75 3.14 13.33
C THR A 232 2.09 1.69 13.66
N PHE A 233 1.26 0.76 13.21
CA PHE A 233 1.55 -0.66 13.30
C PHE A 233 2.07 -1.15 11.96
N SER A 234 3.16 -1.91 12.00
CA SER A 234 3.76 -2.53 10.82
C SER A 234 3.81 -4.03 11.00
N ARG A 235 3.30 -4.75 10.00
CA ARG A 235 3.43 -6.20 9.94
C ARG A 235 4.75 -6.58 9.30
N ILE A 236 5.60 -7.25 10.09
CA ILE A 236 6.87 -7.81 9.65
C ILE A 236 6.73 -9.33 9.65
N ARG A 237 7.08 -9.94 8.53
CA ARG A 237 7.12 -11.39 8.41
C ARG A 237 8.56 -11.87 8.57
N PHE A 238 8.84 -12.56 9.68
CA PHE A 238 10.10 -13.28 9.84
C PHE A 238 10.03 -14.56 9.04
N ILE A 239 11.07 -14.86 8.25
CA ILE A 239 11.09 -15.98 7.32
C ILE A 239 12.48 -16.61 7.36
N ARG A 240 12.58 -17.90 7.63
CA ARG A 240 13.84 -18.62 7.39
C ARG A 240 14.15 -18.67 5.90
N ALA A 241 15.41 -18.43 5.55
CA ALA A 241 15.82 -18.27 4.16
C ALA A 241 15.58 -19.51 3.28
N ASP A 242 15.60 -20.72 3.86
CA ASP A 242 15.26 -21.98 3.18
C ASP A 242 13.76 -22.12 2.85
N ARG A 243 12.89 -21.33 3.50
CA ARG A 243 11.44 -21.28 3.26
C ARG A 243 11.00 -20.10 2.41
N PHE A 244 11.90 -19.18 2.06
CA PHE A 244 11.55 -17.97 1.30
C PHE A 244 10.85 -18.28 -0.03
N LYS A 245 11.29 -19.32 -0.75
CA LYS A 245 10.72 -19.67 -2.06
C LYS A 245 9.23 -20.03 -1.96
N SER A 246 8.82 -20.85 -0.99
CA SER A 246 7.40 -21.23 -0.83
C SER A 246 6.57 -20.05 -0.34
N VAL A 247 7.13 -19.22 0.54
CA VAL A 247 6.49 -17.97 1.01
C VAL A 247 6.24 -17.00 -0.15
N LEU A 248 7.18 -16.89 -1.08
CA LEU A 248 7.09 -15.98 -2.22
C LEU A 248 5.90 -16.31 -3.14
N GLU A 249 5.50 -17.58 -3.24
CA GLU A 249 4.32 -17.98 -4.00
C GLU A 249 3.03 -17.33 -3.46
N ASP A 250 2.93 -17.19 -2.14
CA ASP A 250 1.78 -16.52 -1.52
C ASP A 250 1.78 -15.01 -1.75
N TYR A 251 2.95 -14.37 -1.81
CA TYR A 251 3.06 -12.98 -2.27
C TYR A 251 2.72 -12.83 -3.75
N GLY A 252 2.93 -13.88 -4.55
CA GLY A 252 2.43 -13.96 -5.92
C GLY A 252 0.89 -13.95 -5.97
N ARG A 253 0.24 -14.77 -5.13
CA ARG A 253 -1.22 -14.77 -4.95
C ARG A 253 -1.73 -13.42 -4.44
N LEU A 254 -1.00 -12.82 -3.50
CA LEU A 254 -1.32 -11.49 -2.99
C LEU A 254 -1.31 -10.44 -4.09
N HIS A 255 -0.37 -10.50 -5.04
CA HIS A 255 -0.38 -9.58 -6.17
C HIS A 255 -1.63 -9.73 -7.04
N THR A 256 -2.03 -10.98 -7.33
CA THR A 256 -3.27 -11.24 -8.07
C THR A 256 -4.49 -10.73 -7.29
N ALA A 257 -4.57 -11.02 -5.98
CA ALA A 257 -5.66 -10.55 -5.13
C ALA A 257 -5.71 -9.02 -5.03
N ASN A 258 -4.56 -8.34 -4.96
CA ASN A 258 -4.46 -6.89 -5.03
C ASN A 258 -5.06 -6.35 -6.32
N CYS A 259 -4.72 -6.94 -7.48
CA CYS A 259 -5.25 -6.50 -8.76
C CYS A 259 -6.79 -6.58 -8.79
N THR A 260 -7.35 -7.68 -8.30
CA THR A 260 -8.81 -7.86 -8.18
C THR A 260 -9.42 -6.86 -7.21
N TRP A 261 -8.89 -6.76 -5.99
CA TRP A 261 -9.46 -5.90 -4.95
C TRP A 261 -9.45 -4.42 -5.35
N PHE A 262 -8.34 -3.91 -5.88
CA PHE A 262 -8.27 -2.51 -6.31
C PHE A 262 -9.16 -2.22 -7.52
N ALA A 263 -9.38 -3.19 -8.42
CA ALA A 263 -10.39 -3.06 -9.47
C ALA A 263 -11.81 -2.95 -8.87
N GLU A 264 -12.16 -3.86 -7.95
CA GLU A 264 -13.47 -3.89 -7.28
C GLU A 264 -13.74 -2.59 -6.49
N GLU A 265 -12.75 -2.07 -5.76
CA GLU A 265 -12.90 -0.81 -5.03
C GLU A 265 -13.05 0.39 -5.97
N THR A 266 -12.34 0.38 -7.11
CA THR A 266 -12.51 1.42 -8.13
C THR A 266 -13.90 1.36 -8.73
N ASP A 267 -14.38 0.18 -9.12
CA ASP A 267 -15.72 0.02 -9.69
C ASP A 267 -16.81 0.39 -8.68
N SER A 268 -16.64 -0.01 -7.41
CA SER A 268 -17.52 0.40 -6.31
C SER A 268 -17.56 1.91 -6.08
N PHE A 269 -16.46 2.63 -6.33
CA PHE A 269 -16.45 4.09 -6.24
C PHE A 269 -17.33 4.72 -7.32
N TYR A 270 -17.24 4.21 -8.56
CA TYR A 270 -18.00 4.71 -9.70
C TYR A 270 -19.46 4.25 -9.73
N ASP A 271 -19.78 3.13 -9.08
CA ASP A 271 -21.16 2.65 -8.97
C ASP A 271 -22.05 3.68 -8.26
N GLY A 272 -23.11 4.11 -8.95
CA GLY A 272 -24.04 5.15 -8.49
C GLY A 272 -23.39 6.51 -8.19
N LEU A 273 -22.17 6.78 -8.66
CA LEU A 273 -21.35 7.90 -8.19
C LEU A 273 -22.07 9.24 -8.21
N VAL A 274 -22.79 9.56 -9.31
CA VAL A 274 -23.46 10.86 -9.48
C VAL A 274 -24.52 11.14 -8.41
N LYS A 275 -25.02 10.10 -7.73
CA LYS A 275 -26.00 10.18 -6.64
C LYS A 275 -25.37 10.39 -5.25
N ASP A 276 -24.04 10.35 -5.15
CA ASP A 276 -23.29 10.56 -3.91
C ASP A 276 -22.45 11.84 -4.02
N SER A 277 -22.92 12.91 -3.37
CA SER A 277 -22.28 14.23 -3.41
C SER A 277 -20.83 14.23 -2.90
N LYS A 278 -20.49 13.34 -1.97
CA LYS A 278 -19.11 13.23 -1.46
C LYS A 278 -18.20 12.67 -2.54
N ARG A 279 -18.67 11.71 -3.33
CA ARG A 279 -17.90 11.10 -4.42
C ARG A 279 -17.84 12.01 -5.65
N THR A 280 -18.91 12.73 -5.99
CA THR A 280 -18.87 13.70 -7.10
C THR A 280 -17.84 14.81 -6.83
N GLN A 281 -17.76 15.28 -5.59
CA GLN A 281 -16.82 16.31 -5.16
C GLN A 281 -15.35 15.89 -5.29
N VAL A 282 -15.05 14.60 -5.11
CA VAL A 282 -13.68 14.07 -5.27
C VAL A 282 -13.15 14.34 -6.69
N LEU A 283 -14.01 14.32 -7.70
CA LEU A 283 -13.64 14.49 -9.11
C LEU A 283 -13.98 15.87 -9.69
N ALA A 284 -14.58 16.77 -8.90
CA ALA A 284 -15.08 18.06 -9.38
C ALA A 284 -14.01 18.89 -10.12
N GLU A 285 -12.79 18.93 -9.59
CA GLU A 285 -11.68 19.67 -10.24
C GLU A 285 -11.25 19.06 -11.59
N ASP A 286 -11.33 17.74 -11.75
CA ASP A 286 -10.98 17.09 -13.01
C ASP A 286 -12.07 17.33 -14.07
N PHE A 287 -13.33 17.30 -13.64
CA PHE A 287 -14.46 17.67 -14.48
C PHE A 287 -14.41 19.13 -14.90
N LYS A 288 -14.25 20.05 -13.94
CA LYS A 288 -14.13 21.50 -14.17
C LYS A 288 -13.06 21.79 -15.22
N LYS A 289 -11.86 21.23 -15.09
CA LYS A 289 -10.76 21.42 -16.06
C LYS A 289 -11.13 21.02 -17.50
N LYS A 290 -12.00 20.01 -17.68
CA LYS A 290 -12.44 19.55 -19.00
C LYS A 290 -13.50 20.44 -19.65
N VAL A 291 -14.36 21.09 -18.86
CA VAL A 291 -15.55 21.79 -19.38
C VAL A 291 -15.49 23.30 -19.27
N GLN A 292 -14.72 23.83 -18.33
CA GLN A 292 -14.76 25.26 -17.98
C GLN A 292 -14.39 26.17 -19.16
N TYR A 293 -13.43 25.81 -20.01
CA TYR A 293 -13.09 26.63 -21.17
C TYR A 293 -14.28 26.79 -22.12
N ASP A 294 -14.90 25.67 -22.50
CA ASP A 294 -16.01 25.68 -23.43
C ASP A 294 -17.22 26.43 -22.86
N ILE A 295 -17.50 26.24 -21.57
CA ILE A 295 -18.53 26.99 -20.86
C ILE A 295 -18.26 28.51 -20.95
N ALA A 296 -17.05 28.98 -20.61
CA ALA A 296 -16.70 30.41 -20.63
C ALA A 296 -16.94 31.05 -21.99
N VAL A 297 -16.50 30.37 -23.05
CA VAL A 297 -16.62 30.87 -24.42
C VAL A 297 -18.07 31.08 -24.81
N ARG A 298 -19.00 30.22 -24.35
CA ARG A 298 -20.42 30.31 -24.71
C ARG A 298 -21.14 31.45 -23.99
N VAL A 299 -20.74 31.74 -22.76
CA VAL A 299 -21.31 32.85 -21.98
C VAL A 299 -20.50 34.14 -22.12
N ALA A 300 -19.50 34.17 -23.01
CA ALA A 300 -18.62 35.30 -23.25
C ALA A 300 -17.96 35.88 -21.97
N ARG A 301 -17.62 35.00 -21.01
CA ARG A 301 -16.95 35.37 -19.76
C ARG A 301 -15.49 34.99 -19.77
N ASN A 302 -14.69 35.67 -18.94
CA ASN A 302 -13.31 35.24 -18.73
C ASN A 302 -13.29 33.88 -18.02
N TYR A 303 -12.29 33.07 -18.35
CA TYR A 303 -12.09 31.75 -17.77
C TYR A 303 -12.04 31.76 -16.23
N SER A 304 -11.46 32.81 -15.64
CA SER A 304 -11.35 32.99 -14.19
C SER A 304 -12.67 33.33 -13.49
N GLU A 305 -13.71 33.68 -14.24
CA GLU A 305 -14.99 34.21 -13.72
C GLU A 305 -16.12 33.16 -13.67
N ILE A 306 -15.86 31.93 -14.12
CA ILE A 306 -16.87 30.86 -14.19
C ILE A 306 -17.24 30.32 -12.81
N GLY A 307 -16.41 30.54 -11.80
CA GLY A 307 -16.64 29.99 -10.46
C GLY A 307 -16.47 28.45 -10.42
N PRO A 308 -17.07 27.77 -9.44
CA PRO A 308 -17.13 26.32 -9.41
C PRO A 308 -18.07 25.78 -10.51
N VAL A 309 -17.74 24.58 -11.02
CA VAL A 309 -18.65 23.80 -11.85
C VAL A 309 -18.91 22.51 -11.07
N THR A 310 -20.15 22.33 -10.63
CA THR A 310 -20.52 21.20 -9.76
C THR A 310 -21.36 20.18 -10.52
N VAL A 311 -21.41 18.96 -9.98
CA VAL A 311 -22.21 17.85 -10.50
C VAL A 311 -23.03 17.29 -9.36
N ASN A 312 -24.35 17.42 -9.47
CA ASN A 312 -25.32 16.92 -8.52
C ASN A 312 -26.35 16.04 -9.22
N TRP A 313 -27.10 15.28 -8.43
CA TRP A 313 -28.19 14.45 -8.92
C TRP A 313 -29.52 15.13 -8.66
N ASP A 314 -30.32 15.36 -9.71
CA ASP A 314 -31.71 15.74 -9.56
C ASP A 314 -32.58 14.49 -9.48
N ALA A 315 -33.08 14.21 -8.27
CA ALA A 315 -33.97 13.08 -8.03
C ALA A 315 -35.34 13.24 -8.70
N ASN A 316 -35.79 14.47 -8.97
CA ASN A 316 -37.09 14.71 -9.59
C ASN A 316 -37.03 14.50 -11.11
N GLY A 317 -35.95 14.98 -11.75
CA GLY A 317 -35.70 14.80 -13.18
C GLY A 317 -35.09 13.46 -13.58
N ASP A 318 -34.61 12.66 -12.61
CA ASP A 318 -33.81 11.43 -12.83
C ASP A 318 -32.62 11.71 -13.76
N GLU A 319 -31.94 12.83 -13.52
CA GLU A 319 -30.84 13.30 -14.35
C GLU A 319 -29.73 13.99 -13.55
N VAL A 320 -28.58 14.16 -14.21
CA VAL A 320 -27.47 14.92 -13.64
C VAL A 320 -27.71 16.40 -13.83
N TRP A 321 -27.47 17.16 -12.78
CA TRP A 321 -27.51 18.60 -12.79
C TRP A 321 -26.10 19.16 -12.73
N VAL A 322 -25.73 19.98 -13.72
CA VAL A 322 -24.43 20.66 -13.81
C VAL A 322 -24.60 22.10 -13.31
N GLY A 323 -24.15 22.35 -12.08
CA GLY A 323 -24.28 23.63 -11.41
C GLY A 323 -23.25 24.64 -11.90
N VAL A 324 -23.70 25.85 -12.22
CA VAL A 324 -22.89 27.01 -12.61
C VAL A 324 -23.40 28.29 -11.93
N LEU A 325 -22.51 29.25 -11.64
CA LEU A 325 -22.87 30.53 -11.03
C LEU A 325 -23.26 31.58 -12.09
N PHE A 326 -24.31 31.30 -12.87
CA PHE A 326 -24.77 32.16 -13.95
C PHE A 326 -26.26 32.52 -13.82
N GLU A 327 -26.62 33.63 -14.46
CA GLU A 327 -28.02 34.07 -14.57
C GLU A 327 -28.81 33.14 -15.52
N GLU A 328 -30.14 33.13 -15.37
CA GLU A 328 -31.07 32.28 -16.14
C GLU A 328 -30.86 32.38 -17.66
N ASN A 329 -30.65 33.59 -18.18
CA ASN A 329 -30.39 33.81 -19.61
C ASN A 329 -29.13 33.11 -20.12
N ASP A 330 -28.09 33.00 -19.29
CA ASP A 330 -26.85 32.31 -19.66
C ASP A 330 -27.04 30.79 -19.56
N ILE A 331 -27.78 30.32 -18.54
CA ILE A 331 -28.15 28.90 -18.39
C ILE A 331 -28.96 28.40 -19.60
N ASP A 332 -29.93 29.19 -20.08
CA ASP A 332 -30.71 28.86 -21.27
C ASP A 332 -29.85 28.73 -22.54
N LYS A 333 -28.84 29.60 -22.69
CA LYS A 333 -27.84 29.48 -23.77
C LYS A 333 -27.05 28.18 -23.65
N LEU A 334 -26.61 27.80 -22.44
CA LEU A 334 -25.88 26.55 -22.24
C LEU A 334 -26.75 25.33 -22.55
N ASN A 335 -28.01 25.34 -22.12
CA ASN A 335 -28.96 24.25 -22.33
C ASN A 335 -29.42 24.14 -23.80
N SER A 336 -29.31 25.19 -24.61
CA SER A 336 -29.63 25.17 -26.05
C SER A 336 -28.42 24.89 -26.96
N ASP A 337 -27.18 24.91 -26.46
CA ASP A 337 -25.98 24.60 -27.25
C ASP A 337 -25.70 23.08 -27.31
N GLU A 338 -26.16 22.45 -28.40
CA GLU A 338 -25.93 21.03 -28.68
C GLU A 338 -24.44 20.63 -28.78
N ARG A 339 -23.55 21.54 -29.20
CA ARG A 339 -22.11 21.25 -29.27
C ARG A 339 -21.53 21.21 -27.87
N LEU A 340 -21.87 22.18 -27.03
CA LEU A 340 -21.46 22.18 -25.63
C LEU A 340 -22.02 20.96 -24.89
N LYS A 341 -23.29 20.62 -25.12
CA LYS A 341 -23.89 19.43 -24.51
C LYS A 341 -23.12 18.15 -24.84
N LYS A 342 -22.66 17.98 -26.09
CA LYS A 342 -21.79 16.86 -26.46
C LYS A 342 -20.43 16.88 -25.75
N THR A 343 -19.82 18.06 -25.58
CA THR A 343 -18.58 18.20 -24.83
C THR A 343 -18.76 17.83 -23.36
N VAL A 344 -19.82 18.33 -22.72
CA VAL A 344 -20.10 18.03 -21.30
C VAL A 344 -20.51 16.57 -21.11
N ALA A 345 -21.32 15.99 -21.99
CA ALA A 345 -21.63 14.56 -21.98
C ALA A 345 -20.36 13.71 -22.03
N LYS A 346 -19.42 14.06 -22.92
CA LYS A 346 -18.12 13.39 -23.00
C LYS A 346 -17.33 13.55 -21.71
N ALA A 347 -17.31 14.74 -21.11
CA ALA A 347 -16.61 14.96 -19.84
C ALA A 347 -17.25 14.18 -18.67
N LEU A 348 -18.58 14.12 -18.62
CA LEU A 348 -19.33 13.31 -17.64
C LEU A 348 -18.99 11.82 -17.79
N LYS A 349 -18.94 11.32 -19.03
CA LYS A 349 -18.52 9.94 -19.32
C LYS A 349 -17.07 9.69 -18.91
N ASP A 350 -16.15 10.57 -19.30
CA ASP A 350 -14.72 10.41 -19.05
C ASP A 350 -14.37 10.46 -17.56
N VAL A 351 -15.00 11.38 -16.80
CA VAL A 351 -14.66 11.64 -15.40
C VAL A 351 -15.51 10.81 -14.46
N TYR A 352 -16.82 10.77 -14.67
CA TYR A 352 -17.79 10.18 -13.75
C TYR A 352 -18.32 8.81 -14.21
N ARG A 353 -17.92 8.33 -15.40
CA ARG A 353 -18.50 7.13 -16.04
C ARG A 353 -20.02 7.22 -16.23
N TYR A 354 -20.55 8.43 -16.38
CA TYR A 354 -21.99 8.70 -16.53
C TYR A 354 -22.37 8.97 -17.98
N GLU A 355 -23.42 8.30 -18.47
CA GLU A 355 -23.92 8.42 -19.85
C GLU A 355 -25.42 8.82 -19.92
N GLY A 356 -26.03 9.16 -18.78
CA GLY A 356 -27.43 9.56 -18.72
C GLY A 356 -27.68 11.01 -19.14
N LYS A 357 -28.91 11.47 -18.92
CA LYS A 357 -29.32 12.85 -19.22
C LYS A 357 -28.67 13.85 -18.26
N PHE A 358 -28.52 15.08 -18.70
CA PHE A 358 -28.12 16.16 -17.83
C PHE A 358 -28.63 17.52 -18.32
N THR A 359 -28.72 18.46 -17.39
CA THR A 359 -29.08 19.86 -17.62
C THR A 359 -28.14 20.80 -16.86
N PHE A 360 -27.99 22.03 -17.35
CA PHE A 360 -27.33 23.10 -16.60
C PHE A 360 -28.35 23.82 -15.70
N GLY A 361 -27.91 24.27 -14.53
CA GLY A 361 -28.71 25.15 -13.69
C GLY A 361 -27.87 25.96 -12.70
N GLU A 362 -28.55 26.83 -11.95
CA GLU A 362 -27.92 27.79 -11.05
C GLU A 362 -27.43 27.13 -9.76
N ASP A 363 -26.13 27.17 -9.52
CA ASP A 363 -25.56 26.74 -8.23
C ASP A 363 -25.72 27.80 -7.15
N LEU A 364 -26.22 27.39 -5.99
CA LEU A 364 -26.34 28.29 -4.84
C LEU A 364 -25.08 28.12 -3.99
N PRO A 365 -24.27 29.17 -3.77
CA PRO A 365 -23.09 29.07 -2.91
C PRO A 365 -23.54 28.76 -1.47
N PHE A 366 -23.16 27.59 -0.95
CA PHE A 366 -23.39 27.16 0.44
C PHE A 366 -22.28 27.64 1.38
#